data_AF-A0A420QY81-F1
#
_entry.id   AF-A0A420QY81-F1
#
_cell.length_a   1.000
_cell.length_b   1.000
_cell.length_c   1.000
_cell.angle_alpha   90.00
_cell.angle_beta   90.00
_cell.angle_gamma   90.00
#
_symmetry.space_group_name_H-M   'P 1'
#
loop_
_entity.id
_entity.type
_entity.pdbx_description
1 polymer ?
#
loop_
_entity_poly.entity_id
_entity_poly.type
_entity_poly.pdbx_seq_one_letter_code
_entity_poly.pdbx_strand_id
1 'polypeptide(L)'
;MHLNRLKSSPSPSTISSAYDNIHNLLSQAHVLEDASGSPTTLGRLTSHIFGLSNPQREQRMVQLLFTEFLSVLEDSIQAELQHSVTLFALFEAVDHHFLNLARTVVRESSAQEELHADMLSSLWTRLLGTRAAELRKFEQNRLLLRDVRDKTVRNKGILVEHNGKLLTLKASLETLRSKLVSPLVRGVNSTTLTLEDQIRGLSDVSDYLGDVRKQQKGKVMETLFGSVPSKRFAIEDRPGTVIVNPL
;
A
#
# COMPACT_ATOMS: atom_id res chain seq x y z
N MET A 1 -30.23 -48.00 -41.20
CA MET A 1 -31.00 -47.77 -42.45
C MET A 1 -32.36 -47.06 -42.18
N HIS A 2 -32.43 -46.11 -41.23
CA HIS A 2 -33.72 -45.72 -40.61
C HIS A 2 -34.36 -44.41 -41.13
N LEU A 3 -33.58 -43.53 -41.78
CA LEU A 3 -34.04 -42.20 -42.21
C LEU A 3 -35.21 -42.23 -43.22
N ASN A 4 -35.30 -43.25 -44.08
CA ASN A 4 -36.37 -43.34 -45.08
C ASN A 4 -37.78 -43.52 -44.48
N ARG A 5 -37.90 -43.92 -43.20
CA ARG A 5 -39.21 -44.12 -42.54
C ARG A 5 -39.86 -42.81 -42.06
N LEU A 6 -39.09 -41.72 -42.00
CA LEU A 6 -39.59 -40.38 -41.63
C LEU A 6 -40.25 -39.63 -42.79
N LYS A 7 -40.12 -40.14 -44.03
CA LYS A 7 -40.62 -39.46 -45.25
C LYS A 7 -41.98 -39.96 -45.73
N SER A 8 -42.66 -40.78 -44.93
CA SER A 8 -44.02 -41.27 -45.17
C SER A 8 -44.98 -40.83 -44.07
N SER A 9 -45.08 -39.53 -43.84
CA SER A 9 -46.33 -38.98 -43.29
C SER A 9 -47.44 -39.22 -44.32
N PRO A 10 -48.61 -39.75 -43.93
CA PRO A 10 -49.77 -39.71 -44.81
C PRO A 10 -50.11 -38.24 -45.06
N SER A 11 -50.44 -37.89 -46.30
CA SER A 11 -50.94 -36.55 -46.64
C SER A 11 -52.12 -36.20 -45.73
N PRO A 12 -52.14 -35.01 -45.08
CA PRO A 12 -53.16 -34.67 -44.09
C PRO A 12 -54.54 -34.73 -44.76
N SER A 13 -55.34 -35.71 -44.36
CA SER A 13 -56.70 -35.85 -44.89
C SER A 13 -57.55 -34.68 -44.43
N THR A 14 -58.45 -34.21 -45.28
CA THR A 14 -59.41 -33.15 -44.95
C THR A 14 -60.29 -33.49 -43.75
N ILE A 15 -60.45 -34.80 -43.46
CA ILE A 15 -61.13 -35.32 -42.27
C ILE A 15 -60.30 -35.07 -41.00
N SER A 16 -58.96 -35.17 -41.05
CA SER A 16 -58.11 -34.87 -39.90
C SER A 16 -58.17 -33.39 -39.53
N SER A 17 -58.04 -32.49 -40.51
CA SER A 17 -58.13 -31.04 -40.25
C SER A 17 -59.54 -30.60 -39.85
N ALA A 18 -60.60 -31.26 -40.32
CA ALA A 18 -61.95 -31.06 -39.78
C ALA A 18 -62.06 -31.55 -38.32
N TYR A 19 -61.52 -32.73 -38.01
CA TYR A 19 -61.51 -33.30 -36.66
C TYR A 19 -60.73 -32.42 -35.67
N ASP A 20 -59.54 -31.95 -36.02
CA ASP A 20 -58.72 -31.10 -35.15
C ASP A 20 -59.41 -29.74 -34.86
N ASN A 21 -60.10 -29.15 -35.85
CA ASN A 21 -60.90 -27.93 -35.62
C ASN A 21 -62.12 -28.18 -34.73
N ILE A 22 -62.85 -29.29 -34.94
CA ILE A 22 -63.99 -29.69 -34.11
C ILE A 22 -63.52 -29.98 -32.67
N HIS A 23 -62.39 -30.67 -32.51
CA HIS A 23 -61.83 -31.02 -31.21
C HIS A 23 -61.36 -29.77 -30.44
N ASN A 24 -60.71 -28.81 -31.12
CA ASN A 24 -60.29 -27.54 -30.52
C ASN A 24 -61.49 -26.65 -30.13
N LEU A 25 -62.58 -26.65 -30.91
CA LEU A 25 -63.83 -25.97 -30.51
C LEU A 25 -64.47 -26.63 -29.28
N LEU A 26 -64.48 -27.97 -29.22
CA LEU A 26 -65.07 -28.72 -28.10
C LEU A 26 -64.23 -28.67 -26.81
N SER A 27 -62.91 -28.49 -26.91
CA SER A 27 -62.05 -28.24 -25.74
C SER A 27 -62.17 -26.80 -25.24
N GLN A 28 -62.16 -25.79 -26.14
CA GLN A 28 -62.44 -24.40 -25.75
C GLN A 28 -63.81 -24.24 -25.06
N ALA A 29 -64.81 -25.00 -25.50
CA ALA A 29 -66.15 -25.05 -24.88
C ALA A 29 -66.21 -25.73 -23.49
N HIS A 30 -65.08 -26.21 -22.93
CA HIS A 30 -65.01 -26.88 -21.62
C HIS A 30 -65.93 -28.12 -21.46
N VAL A 31 -66.30 -28.78 -22.56
CA VAL A 31 -67.20 -29.95 -22.54
C VAL A 31 -66.44 -31.25 -22.20
N LEU A 32 -65.12 -31.30 -22.42
CA LEU A 32 -64.30 -32.51 -22.33
C LEU A 32 -63.24 -32.47 -21.21
N GLU A 33 -62.86 -31.28 -20.76
CA GLU A 33 -61.80 -31.04 -19.77
C GLU A 33 -62.31 -30.04 -18.71
N ASP A 34 -62.08 -30.34 -17.44
CA ASP A 34 -62.24 -29.39 -16.34
C ASP A 34 -60.98 -28.50 -16.22
N ALA A 35 -61.11 -27.33 -15.57
CA ALA A 35 -60.03 -26.35 -15.40
C ALA A 35 -58.80 -26.86 -14.61
N SER A 36 -58.88 -28.09 -14.07
CA SER A 36 -57.79 -28.84 -13.45
C SER A 36 -57.00 -29.77 -14.40
N GLY A 37 -57.37 -29.83 -15.69
CA GLY A 37 -56.67 -30.64 -16.71
C GLY A 37 -56.96 -32.16 -16.65
N SER A 38 -58.02 -32.57 -15.96
CA SER A 38 -58.43 -33.97 -15.84
C SER A 38 -59.62 -34.32 -16.77
N PRO A 39 -59.58 -35.43 -17.53
CA PRO A 39 -60.61 -35.77 -18.51
C PRO A 39 -61.88 -36.32 -17.85
N THR A 40 -63.03 -35.77 -18.25
CA THR A 40 -64.36 -36.19 -17.77
C THR A 40 -64.73 -37.60 -18.26
N THR A 41 -65.81 -38.17 -17.70
CA THR A 41 -66.30 -39.51 -18.09
C THR A 41 -66.65 -39.62 -19.58
N LEU A 42 -67.14 -38.54 -20.20
CA LEU A 42 -67.36 -38.46 -21.65
C LEU A 42 -66.04 -38.37 -22.43
N GLY A 43 -65.07 -37.57 -21.97
CA GLY A 43 -63.72 -37.53 -22.56
C GLY A 43 -63.00 -38.89 -22.51
N ARG A 44 -63.28 -39.71 -21.50
CA ARG A 44 -62.79 -41.10 -21.40
C ARG A 44 -63.46 -42.06 -22.39
N LEU A 45 -64.68 -41.76 -22.82
CA LEU A 45 -65.44 -42.60 -23.77
C LEU A 45 -65.14 -42.20 -25.23
N THR A 46 -64.95 -40.90 -25.53
CA THR A 46 -64.51 -40.43 -26.85
C THR A 46 -63.06 -40.83 -27.16
N SER A 47 -62.15 -40.74 -26.20
CA SER A 47 -60.75 -41.18 -26.37
C SER A 47 -60.61 -42.69 -26.63
N HIS A 48 -61.55 -43.51 -26.14
CA HIS A 48 -61.62 -44.95 -26.45
C HIS A 48 -62.13 -45.25 -27.87
N ILE A 49 -62.79 -44.31 -28.54
CA ILE A 49 -63.37 -44.50 -29.89
C ILE A 49 -62.51 -43.83 -30.98
N PHE A 50 -61.98 -42.63 -30.73
CA PHE A 50 -61.22 -41.85 -31.71
C PHE A 50 -59.71 -41.74 -31.41
N GLY A 51 -59.27 -42.19 -30.23
CA GLY A 51 -57.85 -42.25 -29.85
C GLY A 51 -57.27 -40.94 -29.29
N LEU A 52 -56.02 -41.04 -28.81
CA LEU A 52 -55.29 -39.93 -28.18
C LEU A 52 -55.05 -38.77 -29.16
N SER A 53 -55.31 -37.53 -28.72
CA SER A 53 -55.21 -36.33 -29.55
C SER A 53 -53.78 -36.01 -29.98
N ASN A 54 -53.65 -35.30 -31.11
CA ASN A 54 -52.37 -35.01 -31.75
C ASN A 54 -51.37 -34.24 -30.84
N PRO A 55 -51.74 -33.12 -30.18
CA PRO A 55 -50.78 -32.36 -29.36
C PRO A 55 -50.26 -33.16 -28.14
N GLN A 56 -51.05 -34.08 -27.58
CA GLN A 56 -50.58 -34.97 -26.50
C GLN A 56 -49.51 -35.96 -26.98
N ARG A 57 -49.51 -36.33 -28.27
CA ARG A 57 -48.45 -37.17 -28.87
C ARG A 57 -47.18 -36.36 -29.09
N GLU A 58 -47.31 -35.12 -29.59
CA GLU A 58 -46.19 -34.21 -29.79
C GLU A 58 -45.49 -33.87 -28.47
N GLN A 59 -46.23 -33.53 -27.41
CA GLN A 59 -45.65 -33.26 -26.09
C GLN A 59 -44.89 -34.47 -25.52
N ARG A 60 -45.47 -35.68 -25.61
CA ARG A 60 -44.78 -36.92 -25.19
C ARG A 60 -43.56 -37.24 -26.05
N MET A 61 -43.62 -36.97 -27.36
CA MET A 61 -42.48 -37.14 -28.26
C MET A 61 -41.36 -36.15 -27.93
N VAL A 62 -41.68 -34.89 -27.64
CA VAL A 62 -40.70 -33.89 -27.18
C VAL A 62 -40.08 -34.28 -25.84
N GLN A 63 -40.88 -34.78 -24.88
CA GLN A 63 -40.36 -35.30 -23.62
C GLN A 63 -39.39 -36.48 -23.84
N LEU A 64 -39.76 -37.46 -24.66
CA LEU A 64 -38.90 -38.60 -24.99
C LEU A 64 -37.61 -38.17 -25.70
N LEU A 65 -37.69 -37.27 -26.69
CA LEU A 65 -36.52 -36.73 -27.39
C LEU A 65 -35.63 -35.89 -26.49
N PHE A 66 -36.19 -35.17 -25.51
CA PHE A 66 -35.44 -34.40 -24.52
C PHE A 66 -34.71 -35.32 -23.54
N THR A 67 -35.37 -36.36 -23.02
CA THR A 67 -34.74 -37.37 -22.16
C THR A 67 -33.66 -38.15 -22.91
N GLU A 68 -33.90 -38.55 -24.16
CA GLU A 68 -32.90 -39.20 -25.02
C GLU A 68 -31.69 -38.28 -25.24
N PHE A 69 -31.92 -37.00 -25.55
CA PHE A 69 -30.85 -36.02 -25.73
C PHE A 69 -30.06 -35.76 -24.45
N LEU A 70 -30.72 -35.71 -23.29
CA LEU A 70 -30.03 -35.63 -21.99
C LEU A 70 -29.20 -36.88 -21.73
N SER A 71 -29.70 -38.08 -22.02
CA SER A 71 -28.92 -39.33 -21.90
C SER A 71 -27.69 -39.32 -22.79
N VAL A 72 -27.82 -38.89 -24.06
CA VAL A 72 -26.69 -38.78 -24.99
C VAL A 72 -25.68 -37.72 -24.56
N LEU A 73 -26.13 -36.60 -23.96
CA LEU A 73 -25.23 -35.62 -23.36
C LEU A 73 -24.53 -36.16 -22.10
N GLU A 74 -25.23 -36.90 -21.25
CA GLU A 74 -24.68 -37.53 -20.04
C GLU A 74 -23.61 -38.57 -20.40
N ASP A 75 -23.90 -39.47 -21.35
CA ASP A 75 -22.94 -40.42 -21.91
C ASP A 75 -21.72 -39.72 -22.54
N SER A 76 -21.94 -38.63 -23.30
CA SER A 76 -20.87 -37.85 -23.93
C SER A 76 -19.97 -37.16 -22.89
N ILE A 77 -20.57 -36.52 -21.88
CA ILE A 77 -19.84 -35.85 -20.80
C ILE A 77 -19.07 -36.87 -19.96
N GLN A 78 -19.65 -38.04 -19.68
CA GLN A 78 -18.97 -39.10 -18.94
C GLN A 78 -17.81 -39.71 -19.75
N ALA A 79 -17.95 -39.87 -21.07
CA ALA A 79 -16.86 -40.29 -21.95
C ALA A 79 -15.73 -39.25 -22.03
N GLU A 80 -16.06 -37.96 -22.14
CA GLU A 80 -15.09 -36.85 -22.17
C GLU A 80 -14.37 -36.67 -20.82
N LEU A 81 -15.08 -36.82 -19.70
CA LEU A 81 -14.51 -36.82 -18.36
C LEU A 81 -13.56 -38.02 -18.15
N GLN A 82 -13.98 -39.22 -18.56
CA GLN A 82 -13.14 -40.42 -18.48
C GLN A 82 -11.88 -40.28 -19.36
N HIS A 83 -12.00 -39.70 -20.55
CA HIS A 83 -10.83 -39.40 -21.38
C HIS A 83 -9.91 -38.37 -20.71
N SER A 84 -10.47 -37.30 -20.12
CA SER A 84 -9.72 -36.28 -19.38
C SER A 84 -8.94 -36.87 -18.21
N VAL A 85 -9.50 -37.83 -17.48
CA VAL A 85 -8.78 -38.59 -16.42
C VAL A 85 -7.60 -39.38 -17.01
N THR A 86 -7.74 -40.02 -18.17
CA THR A 86 -6.61 -40.72 -18.82
C THR A 86 -5.51 -39.77 -19.28
N LEU A 87 -5.86 -38.57 -19.77
CA LEU A 87 -4.89 -37.54 -20.13
C LEU A 87 -4.16 -36.97 -18.90
N PHE A 88 -4.86 -36.81 -17.78
CA PHE A 88 -4.25 -36.36 -16.53
C PHE A 88 -3.23 -37.37 -15.99
N ALA A 89 -3.56 -38.67 -15.99
CA ALA A 89 -2.63 -39.73 -15.58
C ALA A 89 -1.39 -39.82 -16.49
N LEU A 90 -1.54 -39.58 -17.80
CA LEU A 90 -0.40 -39.47 -18.73
C LEU A 90 0.45 -38.23 -18.43
N PHE A 91 -0.16 -37.09 -18.10
CA PHE A 91 0.55 -35.88 -17.71
C PHE A 91 1.35 -36.04 -16.41
N GLU A 92 0.76 -36.69 -15.39
CA GLU A 92 1.41 -37.01 -14.11
C GLU A 92 2.63 -37.93 -14.31
N ALA A 93 2.50 -38.97 -15.15
CA ALA A 93 3.62 -39.84 -15.51
C ALA A 93 4.74 -39.06 -16.24
N VAL A 94 4.38 -38.14 -17.14
CA VAL A 94 5.33 -37.28 -17.86
C VAL A 94 6.04 -36.29 -16.91
N ASP A 95 5.35 -35.70 -15.93
CA ASP A 95 5.97 -34.86 -14.91
C ASP A 95 6.97 -35.66 -14.06
N HIS A 96 6.62 -36.88 -13.63
CA HIS A 96 7.56 -37.78 -12.96
C HIS A 96 8.81 -38.08 -13.80
N HIS A 97 8.66 -38.24 -15.12
CA HIS A 97 9.81 -38.37 -16.02
C HIS A 97 10.65 -37.09 -16.10
N PHE A 98 10.04 -35.90 -16.14
CA PHE A 98 10.78 -34.62 -16.10
C PHE A 98 11.50 -34.39 -14.77
N LEU A 99 10.87 -34.71 -13.62
CA LEU A 99 11.52 -34.63 -12.30
C LEU A 99 12.71 -35.58 -12.19
N ASN A 100 12.61 -36.79 -12.76
CA ASN A 100 13.73 -37.73 -12.81
C ASN A 100 14.84 -37.27 -13.76
N LEU A 101 14.50 -36.73 -14.93
CA LEU A 101 15.47 -36.14 -15.86
C LEU A 101 16.19 -34.95 -15.21
N ALA A 102 15.48 -34.06 -14.52
CA ALA A 102 16.08 -32.92 -13.80
C ALA A 102 17.07 -33.38 -12.72
N ARG A 103 16.74 -34.41 -11.93
CA ARG A 103 17.66 -35.01 -10.94
C ARG A 103 18.91 -35.60 -11.60
N THR A 104 18.75 -36.26 -12.75
CA THR A 104 19.89 -36.81 -13.52
C THR A 104 20.74 -35.70 -14.13
N VAL A 105 20.15 -34.67 -14.73
CA VAL A 105 20.88 -33.53 -15.31
C VAL A 105 21.65 -32.74 -14.24
N VAL A 106 21.11 -32.56 -13.04
CA VAL A 106 21.86 -31.93 -11.93
C VAL A 106 23.06 -32.77 -11.49
N ARG A 107 22.92 -34.11 -11.44
CA ARG A 107 24.04 -35.02 -11.13
C ARG A 107 25.09 -35.03 -12.24
N GLU A 108 24.67 -35.14 -13.48
CA GLU A 108 25.54 -35.14 -14.66
C GLU A 108 26.29 -33.81 -14.80
N SER A 109 25.60 -32.68 -14.60
CA SER A 109 26.24 -31.35 -14.60
C SER A 109 27.26 -31.19 -13.46
N SER A 110 26.98 -31.75 -12.27
CA SER A 110 27.94 -31.72 -11.16
C SER A 110 29.15 -32.61 -11.42
N ALA A 111 28.97 -33.80 -11.99
CA ALA A 111 30.06 -34.68 -12.40
C ALA A 111 30.87 -34.09 -13.56
N GLN A 112 30.21 -33.42 -14.51
CA GLN A 112 30.88 -32.69 -15.58
C GLN A 112 31.69 -31.50 -15.03
N GLU A 113 31.16 -30.74 -14.06
CA GLU A 113 31.89 -29.64 -13.42
C GLU A 113 33.10 -30.15 -12.63
N GLU A 114 32.99 -31.29 -11.94
CA GLU A 114 34.11 -31.97 -11.28
C GLU A 114 35.18 -32.42 -12.29
N LEU A 115 34.80 -33.12 -13.36
CA LEU A 115 35.71 -33.54 -14.44
C LEU A 115 36.36 -32.34 -15.16
N HIS A 116 35.62 -31.23 -15.34
CA HIS A 116 36.15 -29.99 -15.89
C HIS A 116 37.13 -29.32 -14.91
N ALA A 117 36.86 -29.35 -13.60
CA ALA A 117 37.76 -28.83 -12.57
C ALA A 117 39.05 -29.65 -12.47
N ASP A 118 38.97 -30.98 -12.59
CA ASP A 118 40.14 -31.87 -12.66
C ASP A 118 40.93 -31.69 -13.96
N MET A 119 40.25 -31.58 -15.11
CA MET A 119 40.91 -31.27 -16.38
C MET A 119 41.63 -29.92 -16.31
N LEU A 120 40.97 -28.88 -15.80
CA LEU A 120 41.58 -27.57 -15.58
C LEU A 120 42.73 -27.65 -14.57
N SER A 121 42.62 -28.45 -13.51
CA SER A 121 43.68 -28.62 -12.51
C SER A 121 44.89 -29.38 -13.06
N SER A 122 44.69 -30.37 -13.94
CA SER A 122 45.77 -31.07 -14.64
C SER A 122 46.47 -30.18 -15.68
N LEU A 123 45.70 -29.34 -16.40
CA LEU A 123 46.26 -28.34 -17.32
C LEU A 123 46.98 -27.22 -16.55
N TRP A 124 46.41 -26.75 -15.44
CA TRP A 124 47.04 -25.76 -14.56
C TRP A 124 48.33 -26.31 -13.96
N THR A 125 48.37 -27.52 -13.39
CA THR A 125 49.61 -28.11 -12.84
C THR A 125 50.65 -28.36 -13.94
N ARG A 126 50.25 -28.82 -15.13
CA ARG A 126 51.15 -28.97 -16.29
C ARG A 126 51.72 -27.63 -16.80
N LEU A 127 50.93 -26.55 -16.75
CA LEU A 127 51.34 -25.21 -17.18
C LEU A 127 52.17 -24.49 -16.09
N LEU A 128 51.66 -24.42 -14.86
CA LEU A 128 52.33 -23.88 -13.67
C LEU A 128 53.65 -24.61 -13.41
N GLY A 129 53.72 -25.93 -13.57
CA GLY A 129 54.95 -26.71 -13.37
C GLY A 129 56.12 -26.20 -14.22
N THR A 130 55.85 -25.59 -15.37
CA THR A 130 56.87 -24.96 -16.24
C THR A 130 57.05 -23.46 -16.02
N ARG A 131 56.09 -22.77 -15.38
CA ARG A 131 56.06 -21.29 -15.23
C ARG A 131 55.85 -20.78 -13.80
N ALA A 132 56.05 -21.62 -12.78
CA ALA A 132 55.71 -21.29 -11.38
C ALA A 132 56.40 -20.01 -10.89
N ALA A 133 57.65 -19.77 -11.31
CA ALA A 133 58.40 -18.56 -10.94
C ALA A 133 57.82 -17.27 -11.55
N GLU A 134 57.21 -17.35 -12.73
CA GLU A 134 56.51 -16.22 -13.36
C GLU A 134 55.15 -15.98 -12.70
N LEU A 135 54.40 -17.06 -12.46
CA LEU A 135 53.08 -16.99 -11.85
C LEU A 135 53.12 -16.53 -10.39
N ARG A 136 54.21 -16.78 -9.63
CA ARG A 136 54.44 -16.13 -8.33
C ARG A 136 54.63 -14.61 -8.44
N LYS A 137 55.23 -14.09 -9.52
CA LYS A 137 55.30 -12.63 -9.76
C LYS A 137 53.92 -12.06 -10.10
N PHE A 138 53.13 -12.75 -10.93
CA PHE A 138 51.76 -12.34 -11.23
C PHE A 138 50.83 -12.41 -10.00
N GLU A 139 51.00 -13.39 -9.12
CA GLU A 139 50.32 -13.48 -7.81
C GLU A 139 50.70 -12.31 -6.89
N GLN A 140 52.01 -12.02 -6.75
CA GLN A 140 52.47 -10.86 -5.98
C GLN A 140 51.91 -9.56 -6.54
N ASN A 141 51.93 -9.38 -7.88
CA ASN A 141 51.33 -8.22 -8.54
C ASN A 141 49.81 -8.16 -8.33
N ARG A 142 49.10 -9.30 -8.33
CA ARG A 142 47.65 -9.38 -8.02
C ARG A 142 47.36 -8.96 -6.59
N LEU A 143 48.17 -9.38 -5.61
CA LEU A 143 48.04 -9.01 -4.21
C LEU A 143 48.38 -7.52 -3.98
N LEU A 144 49.41 -7.00 -4.65
CA LEU A 144 49.75 -5.57 -4.64
C LEU A 144 48.65 -4.71 -5.27
N LEU A 145 48.10 -5.11 -6.43
CA LEU A 145 46.97 -4.42 -7.06
C LEU A 145 45.71 -4.45 -6.18
N ARG A 146 45.46 -5.55 -5.46
CA ARG A 146 44.39 -5.64 -4.46
C ARG A 146 44.61 -4.63 -3.34
N ASP A 147 45.79 -4.63 -2.70
CA ASP A 147 46.12 -3.68 -1.62
C ASP A 147 46.07 -2.21 -2.09
N VAL A 148 46.59 -1.89 -3.27
CA VAL A 148 46.49 -0.56 -3.89
C VAL A 148 45.03 -0.17 -4.10
N ARG A 149 44.20 -1.05 -4.67
CA ARG A 149 42.75 -0.80 -4.84
C ARG A 149 42.06 -0.58 -3.50
N ASP A 150 42.34 -1.42 -2.50
CA ASP A 150 41.71 -1.36 -1.19
C ASP A 150 42.17 -0.08 -0.43
N LYS A 151 43.42 0.37 -0.63
CA LYS A 151 43.92 1.69 -0.20
C LYS A 151 43.20 2.83 -0.94
N THR A 152 43.02 2.75 -2.25
CA THR A 152 42.27 3.77 -3.03
C THR A 152 40.82 3.88 -2.58
N VAL A 153 40.15 2.76 -2.28
CA VAL A 153 38.77 2.75 -1.75
C VAL A 153 38.71 3.38 -0.35
N ARG A 154 39.63 3.02 0.56
CA ARG A 154 39.73 3.67 1.89
C ARG A 154 40.00 5.18 1.77
N ASN A 155 40.95 5.58 0.94
CA ASN A 155 41.28 7.00 0.71
C ASN A 155 40.09 7.77 0.11
N LYS A 156 39.34 7.17 -0.83
CA LYS A 156 38.10 7.76 -1.34
C LYS A 156 37.05 7.93 -0.24
N GLY A 157 36.89 6.95 0.65
CA GLY A 157 36.01 7.05 1.82
C GLY A 157 36.39 8.24 2.72
N ILE A 158 37.66 8.34 3.10
CA ILE A 158 38.20 9.45 3.93
C ILE A 158 37.97 10.81 3.23
N LEU A 159 38.24 10.91 1.92
CA LEU A 159 38.02 12.15 1.16
C LEU A 159 36.54 12.54 1.08
N VAL A 160 35.62 11.58 0.96
CA VAL A 160 34.17 11.84 1.00
C VAL A 160 33.72 12.27 2.40
N GLU A 161 34.24 11.64 3.46
CA GLU A 161 33.95 12.03 4.85
C GLU A 161 34.48 13.45 5.15
N HIS A 162 35.69 13.78 4.70
CA HIS A 162 36.28 15.11 4.81
C HIS A 162 35.50 16.15 3.99
N ASN A 163 35.03 15.80 2.78
CA ASN A 163 34.15 16.66 1.99
C ASN A 163 32.81 16.90 2.70
N GLY A 164 32.21 15.88 3.30
CA GLY A 164 31.02 16.00 4.15
C GLY A 164 31.23 16.96 5.32
N LYS A 165 32.34 16.84 6.05
CA LYS A 165 32.74 17.77 7.13
C LYS A 165 32.93 19.20 6.62
N LEU A 166 33.53 19.39 5.44
CA LEU A 166 33.67 20.71 4.82
C LEU A 166 32.33 21.29 4.36
N LEU A 167 31.39 20.47 3.90
CA LEU A 167 30.03 20.91 3.54
C LEU A 167 29.20 21.27 4.77
N THR A 168 29.29 20.53 5.88
CA THR A 168 28.60 20.92 7.13
C THR A 168 29.22 22.16 7.77
N LEU A 169 30.55 22.33 7.69
CA LEU A 169 31.23 23.58 8.07
C LEU A 169 30.83 24.76 7.16
N LYS A 170 30.69 24.55 5.85
CA LYS A 170 30.17 25.58 4.94
C LYS A 170 28.73 25.95 5.28
N ALA A 171 27.87 24.97 5.56
CA ALA A 171 26.49 25.20 5.95
C ALA A 171 26.37 25.92 7.32
N SER A 172 27.25 25.61 8.28
CA SER A 172 27.29 26.32 9.57
C SER A 172 27.83 27.75 9.41
N LEU A 173 28.82 27.98 8.53
CA LEU A 173 29.31 29.32 8.18
C LEU A 173 28.25 30.16 7.45
N GLU A 174 27.49 29.62 6.50
CA GLU A 174 26.37 30.36 5.88
C GLU A 174 25.21 30.55 6.85
N THR A 175 25.00 29.63 7.81
CA THR A 175 24.04 29.82 8.92
C THR A 175 24.48 30.94 9.85
N LEU A 176 25.77 31.00 10.21
CA LEU A 176 26.35 32.08 11.02
C LEU A 176 26.30 33.41 10.26
N ARG A 177 26.64 33.41 8.96
CA ARG A 177 26.51 34.57 8.09
C ARG A 177 25.06 35.05 8.02
N SER A 178 24.09 34.15 7.84
CA SER A 178 22.66 34.49 7.89
C SER A 178 22.27 35.05 9.26
N LYS A 179 22.76 34.46 10.37
CA LYS A 179 22.55 34.95 11.74
C LYS A 179 23.29 36.24 12.11
N LEU A 180 24.24 36.70 11.30
CA LEU A 180 24.95 37.99 11.46
C LEU A 180 24.41 39.05 10.49
N VAL A 181 24.14 38.67 9.25
CA VAL A 181 23.51 39.53 8.23
C VAL A 181 22.05 39.82 8.60
N SER A 182 21.30 38.87 9.18
CA SER A 182 19.94 39.11 9.67
C SER A 182 19.84 40.26 10.68
N PRO A 183 20.64 40.32 11.78
CA PRO A 183 20.67 41.45 12.69
C PRO A 183 21.49 42.66 12.18
N LEU A 184 22.28 42.56 11.10
CA LEU A 184 22.79 43.77 10.43
C LEU A 184 21.70 44.43 9.57
N VAL A 185 20.99 43.64 8.75
CA VAL A 185 19.87 44.11 7.91
C VAL A 185 18.66 44.52 8.74
N ARG A 186 18.41 43.88 9.90
CA ARG A 186 17.38 44.32 10.85
C ARG A 186 17.88 45.37 11.84
N GLY A 187 19.12 45.32 12.31
CA GLY A 187 19.65 46.22 13.34
C GLY A 187 19.75 47.69 12.91
N VAL A 188 19.91 47.95 11.61
CA VAL A 188 19.74 49.32 11.06
C VAL A 188 18.32 49.87 11.32
N ASN A 189 17.32 48.99 11.49
CA ASN A 189 15.90 49.31 11.66
C ASN A 189 15.30 48.84 13.00
N SER A 190 16.06 48.17 13.88
CA SER A 190 15.51 47.44 15.05
C SER A 190 16.27 47.62 16.35
N THR A 191 17.23 48.55 16.42
CA THR A 191 17.87 48.99 17.68
C THR A 191 17.76 50.49 17.93
N THR A 192 16.86 51.16 17.22
CA THR A 192 16.39 52.52 17.54
C THR A 192 14.86 52.54 17.58
N LEU A 193 14.31 52.76 18.78
CA LEU A 193 12.97 53.35 18.94
C LEU A 193 12.91 54.60 18.04
N THR A 194 11.84 54.86 17.28
CA THR A 194 11.91 55.94 16.27
C THR A 194 12.11 57.30 16.93
N LEU A 195 12.64 58.30 16.20
CA LEU A 195 12.88 59.61 16.78
C LEU A 195 11.58 60.23 17.32
N GLU A 196 10.46 60.05 16.60
CA GLU A 196 9.10 60.34 17.06
C GLU A 196 8.77 59.65 18.39
N ASP A 197 9.00 58.34 18.52
CA ASP A 197 8.71 57.60 19.75
C ASP A 197 9.59 58.06 20.92
N GLN A 198 10.85 58.43 20.65
CA GLN A 198 11.78 58.92 21.68
C GLN A 198 11.40 60.33 22.15
N ILE A 199 11.02 61.22 21.22
CA ILE A 199 10.50 62.56 21.54
C ILE A 199 9.21 62.43 22.34
N ARG A 200 8.32 61.51 21.96
CA ARG A 200 7.06 61.24 22.67
C ARG A 200 7.30 60.73 24.09
N GLY A 201 8.16 59.73 24.26
CA GLY A 201 8.55 59.23 25.58
C GLY A 201 9.22 60.29 26.47
N LEU A 202 10.01 61.19 25.88
CA LEU A 202 10.57 62.35 26.59
C LEU A 202 9.49 63.36 27.00
N SER A 203 8.46 63.58 26.17
CA SER A 203 7.30 64.42 26.52
C SER A 203 6.52 63.81 27.68
N ASP A 204 6.16 62.53 27.58
CA ASP A 204 5.38 61.81 28.60
C ASP A 204 6.12 61.80 29.96
N VAL A 205 7.45 61.62 29.96
CA VAL A 205 8.30 61.72 31.16
C VAL A 205 8.44 63.16 31.66
N SER A 206 8.53 64.15 30.77
CA SER A 206 8.58 65.57 31.13
C SER A 206 7.30 66.01 31.85
N ASP A 207 6.13 65.62 31.33
CA ASP A 207 4.84 65.94 31.93
C ASP A 207 4.65 65.24 33.29
N TYR A 208 5.03 63.95 33.38
CA TYR A 208 5.03 63.22 34.65
C TYR A 208 5.94 63.88 35.71
N LEU A 209 7.17 64.27 35.35
CA LEU A 209 8.08 64.99 36.25
C LEU A 209 7.56 66.39 36.59
N GLY A 210 6.83 67.04 35.67
CA GLY A 210 6.10 68.27 35.90
C GLY A 210 5.02 68.13 36.98
N ASP A 211 4.22 67.08 36.91
CA ASP A 211 3.16 66.80 37.90
C ASP A 211 3.70 66.33 39.25
N VAL A 212 4.75 65.49 39.28
CA VAL A 212 5.48 65.16 40.51
C VAL A 212 6.03 66.43 41.16
N ARG A 213 6.59 67.37 40.37
CA ARG A 213 7.06 68.67 40.87
C ARG A 213 5.92 69.54 41.39
N LYS A 214 4.74 69.55 40.77
CA LYS A 214 3.54 70.25 41.29
C LYS A 214 3.12 69.67 42.64
N GLN A 215 3.03 68.34 42.76
CA GLN A 215 2.67 67.66 44.01
C GLN A 215 3.70 67.92 45.13
N GLN A 216 5.00 67.84 44.82
CA GLN A 216 6.07 68.14 45.77
C GLN A 216 6.06 69.60 46.21
N LYS A 217 5.87 70.55 45.28
CA LYS A 217 5.71 71.98 45.62
C LYS A 217 4.50 72.21 46.52
N GLY A 218 3.38 71.51 46.26
CA GLY A 218 2.19 71.53 47.12
C GLY A 218 2.52 71.11 48.56
N LYS A 219 3.11 69.91 48.72
CA LYS A 219 3.51 69.38 50.04
C LYS A 219 4.53 70.26 50.77
N VAL A 220 5.50 70.85 50.07
CA VAL A 220 6.45 71.79 50.69
C VAL A 220 5.77 73.08 51.12
N MET A 221 4.83 73.60 50.33
CA MET A 221 4.07 74.79 50.70
C MET A 221 3.14 74.52 51.91
N GLU A 222 2.55 73.34 51.96
CA GLU A 222 1.77 72.83 53.09
C GLU A 222 2.61 72.71 54.36
N THR A 223 3.83 72.15 54.31
CA THR A 223 4.70 72.08 55.49
C THR A 223 5.20 73.45 55.94
N LEU A 224 5.52 74.36 55.02
CA LEU A 224 6.00 75.71 55.35
C LEU A 224 4.92 76.59 55.99
N PHE A 225 3.66 76.55 55.51
CA PHE A 225 2.57 77.31 56.12
C PHE A 225 1.87 76.58 57.28
N GLY A 226 1.89 75.25 57.30
CA GLY A 226 1.36 74.45 58.41
C GLY A 226 2.25 74.43 59.66
N SER A 227 3.56 74.70 59.51
CA SER A 227 4.55 74.65 60.61
C SER A 227 4.96 76.03 61.15
N VAL A 228 4.03 76.98 61.25
CA VAL A 228 4.24 78.18 62.09
C VAL A 228 4.32 77.71 63.56
N PRO A 229 5.47 77.84 64.24
CA PRO A 229 5.73 77.05 65.45
C PRO A 229 5.13 77.66 66.72
N SER A 230 4.63 76.80 67.62
CA SER A 230 4.30 77.17 69.00
C SER A 230 4.43 75.95 69.92
N LYS A 231 5.57 75.84 70.62
CA LYS A 231 5.78 74.85 71.69
C LYS A 231 6.62 75.46 72.81
N ARG A 232 6.30 75.10 74.06
CA ARG A 232 6.84 75.69 75.30
C ARG A 232 7.95 74.83 75.92
N PHE A 233 8.71 75.43 76.85
CA PHE A 233 9.89 74.88 77.52
C PHE A 233 9.60 73.85 78.63
N ALA A 234 10.57 72.95 78.90
CA ALA A 234 10.81 72.21 80.15
C ALA A 234 12.27 71.66 80.15
N ILE A 235 12.95 71.54 81.31
CA ILE A 235 14.42 71.39 81.47
C ILE A 235 14.80 70.52 82.72
N GLU A 236 15.96 69.83 82.70
CA GLU A 236 16.65 69.03 83.76
C GLU A 236 15.90 67.80 84.36
N ASP A 237 16.55 66.78 84.97
CA ASP A 237 17.67 66.77 85.94
C ASP A 237 18.68 65.56 85.83
N ARG A 238 19.71 65.51 86.70
CA ARG A 238 20.94 64.63 86.69
C ARG A 238 21.09 63.80 88.02
N PRO A 239 22.24 63.22 88.50
CA PRO A 239 23.70 63.17 88.14
C PRO A 239 24.08 61.92 87.29
N GLY A 240 25.22 61.18 87.34
CA GLY A 240 26.50 61.10 88.13
C GLY A 240 27.53 60.17 87.39
N THR A 241 28.83 59.90 87.68
CA THR A 241 29.85 59.99 88.79
C THR A 241 30.15 58.65 89.51
N VAL A 242 31.39 58.17 89.79
CA VAL A 242 32.78 58.69 89.53
C VAL A 242 33.90 57.61 89.79
N ILE A 243 34.93 57.55 88.92
CA ILE A 243 36.38 57.12 89.10
C ILE A 243 36.57 55.71 89.78
N VAL A 244 37.70 55.03 90.16
CA VAL A 244 39.19 55.11 90.32
C VAL A 244 39.77 53.68 90.01
N ASN A 245 41.06 53.33 89.83
CA ASN A 245 42.38 54.00 89.81
C ASN A 245 43.36 53.17 88.92
N PRO A 246 44.53 53.71 88.51
CA PRO A 246 45.75 52.89 88.51
C PRO A 246 47.00 53.63 89.02
N LEU A 247 47.53 53.15 90.16
CA LEU A 247 48.75 53.63 90.86
C LEU A 247 48.80 55.17 91.05
#